data_AF-A0A914U006-F1
#
_entry.id   AF-A0A914U006-F1
#
_cell.length_a   1.000
_cell.length_b   1.000
_cell.length_c   1.000
_cell.angle_alpha   90.00
_cell.angle_beta   90.00
_cell.angle_gamma   90.00
#
_symmetry.space_group_name_H-M   'P 1'
#
loop_
_entity.id
_entity.type
_entity.pdbx_description
1 polymer ?
#
loop_
_entity_poly.entity_id
_entity_poly.type
_entity_poly.pdbx_seq_one_letter_code
_entity_poly.pdbx_strand_id
1 'polypeptide(L)'
;MSTSKSFIQVYRFFEKAFISALTLLSPESCVQSSLKYSHPKLTVQNTIYDLSNTKIHIIAFGKAAISMVLGAEKGLGDSVIAGGIASVPFGSLLPTNSKIQFFPGAKNNLPDSDSEETTKKIEEYLQKLGSEEIVLFLISGGGSALLPAPIEGITLEEKLKVIKILATNGATIQELNTVRIALSRVKGGKLGRLIKGKAISLIISDIIGDPIELIASGPTVSSIENQKESAFSILQRFCNDKELIPKNVWKILEKQLTTENQVLSNIQNLIVASNSIFVKTVVNQLESETSNEIKASIISTKFEGDATESGKALFNKALSAAAKLLKSNLWNIEIFAGETTVSFPSPLPTNANGGRNQEMALSFFHELIKYQIESFDNPENLSTGIACLGTDGQDGPTNATGAFCSSNDLQGLNLVDLKTLKSEVELHLSSKTSYNFWSNFNSSKNHVKLGKTGHNLMDSHSKKVYKPITENRVQKETFKKKLTRKLRYLQNITLKIKAQMG
;
A
#
# COMPACT_ATOMS: atom_id res chain seq x y z
N MET A 1 0.60 39.92 -15.69
CA MET A 1 0.16 39.45 -14.36
C MET A 1 -0.02 37.94 -14.43
N SER A 2 0.87 37.16 -13.82
CA SER A 2 0.70 35.70 -13.71
C SER A 2 -0.56 35.42 -12.90
N THR A 3 -1.61 34.89 -13.53
CA THR A 3 -2.79 34.38 -12.83
C THR A 3 -2.34 33.24 -11.94
N SER A 4 -2.22 33.48 -10.63
CA SER A 4 -1.84 32.40 -9.72
C SER A 4 -2.89 31.31 -9.76
N LYS A 5 -2.44 30.09 -10.07
CA LYS A 5 -3.29 28.91 -10.16
C LYS A 5 -4.16 28.76 -8.90
N SER A 6 -5.37 28.22 -9.00
CA SER A 6 -6.19 27.90 -7.82
C SER A 6 -5.77 26.55 -7.21
N PHE A 7 -6.20 26.23 -5.97
CA PHE A 7 -5.97 24.89 -5.43
C PHE A 7 -6.53 23.82 -6.35
N ILE A 8 -7.72 24.05 -6.90
CA ILE A 8 -8.39 23.12 -7.81
C ILE A 8 -7.49 22.82 -9.02
N GLN A 9 -6.85 23.83 -9.61
CA GLN A 9 -5.93 23.60 -10.74
C GLN A 9 -4.72 22.75 -10.33
N VAL A 10 -4.15 22.98 -9.14
CA VAL A 10 -3.04 22.16 -8.62
C VAL A 10 -3.47 20.73 -8.31
N TYR A 11 -4.66 20.56 -7.73
CA TYR A 11 -5.25 19.25 -7.53
C TYR A 11 -5.44 18.52 -8.86
N ARG A 12 -5.89 19.19 -9.93
CA ARG A 12 -6.01 18.56 -11.26
C ARG A 12 -4.68 18.09 -11.82
N PHE A 13 -3.58 18.82 -11.60
CA PHE A 13 -2.24 18.32 -11.96
C PHE A 13 -1.87 17.08 -11.13
N PHE A 14 -2.13 17.09 -9.82
CA PHE A 14 -1.89 15.92 -8.96
C PHE A 14 -2.75 14.72 -9.36
N GLU A 15 -4.04 14.90 -9.60
CA GLU A 15 -4.98 13.87 -10.02
C GLU A 15 -4.55 13.26 -11.36
N LYS A 16 -4.16 14.09 -12.33
CA LYS A 16 -3.64 13.61 -13.61
C LYS A 16 -2.34 12.81 -13.45
N ALA A 17 -1.40 13.31 -12.65
CA ALA A 17 -0.15 12.60 -12.35
C ALA A 17 -0.40 11.27 -11.61
N PHE A 18 -1.37 11.25 -10.69
CA PHE A 18 -1.80 10.06 -9.97
C PHE A 18 -2.40 9.01 -10.91
N ILE A 19 -3.34 9.40 -11.79
CA ILE A 19 -3.94 8.50 -12.78
C ILE A 19 -2.90 8.00 -13.79
N SER A 20 -1.99 8.87 -14.23
CA SER A 20 -0.88 8.48 -15.10
C SER A 20 0.01 7.45 -14.41
N ALA A 21 0.37 7.65 -13.15
CA ALA A 21 1.16 6.69 -12.38
C ALA A 21 0.44 5.34 -12.20
N LEU A 22 -0.88 5.33 -11.98
CA LEU A 22 -1.65 4.09 -11.93
C LEU A 22 -1.55 3.32 -13.25
N THR A 23 -1.71 4.03 -14.38
CA THR A 23 -1.64 3.42 -15.71
C THR A 23 -0.24 2.86 -16.00
N LEU A 24 0.80 3.64 -15.71
CA LEU A 24 2.20 3.27 -15.94
C LEU A 24 2.67 2.12 -15.06
N LEU A 25 2.13 2.02 -13.84
CA LEU A 25 2.52 1.02 -12.84
C LEU A 25 1.49 -0.09 -12.70
N SER A 26 0.75 -0.37 -13.78
CA SER A 26 -0.10 -1.54 -13.80
C SER A 26 0.74 -2.83 -13.71
N PRO A 27 0.26 -3.89 -13.04
CA PRO A 27 1.01 -5.14 -12.90
C PRO A 27 1.52 -5.68 -14.23
N GLU A 28 0.71 -5.56 -15.27
CA GLU A 28 1.08 -5.91 -16.64
C GLU A 28 2.23 -5.05 -17.16
N SER A 29 2.12 -3.72 -17.08
CA SER A 29 3.16 -2.79 -17.56
C SER A 29 4.47 -2.92 -16.77
N CYS A 30 4.39 -3.08 -15.45
CA CYS A 30 5.56 -3.29 -14.59
C CYS A 30 6.32 -4.56 -14.97
N VAL A 31 5.61 -5.67 -15.21
CA VAL A 31 6.25 -6.92 -15.63
C VAL A 31 6.81 -6.79 -17.05
N GLN A 32 6.02 -6.28 -18.00
CA GLN A 32 6.45 -6.11 -19.38
C GLN A 32 7.71 -5.23 -19.48
N SER A 33 7.72 -4.08 -18.83
CA SER A 33 8.86 -3.15 -18.87
C SER A 33 10.11 -3.66 -18.14
N SER A 34 9.94 -4.61 -17.21
CA SER A 34 11.06 -5.27 -16.52
C SER A 34 11.77 -6.32 -17.37
N LEU A 35 11.13 -6.79 -18.45
CA LEU A 35 11.62 -7.87 -19.30
C LEU A 35 12.00 -7.32 -20.67
N LYS A 36 13.29 -7.01 -20.86
CA LYS A 36 13.82 -6.53 -22.15
C LYS A 36 14.37 -7.71 -22.94
N TYR A 37 13.52 -8.36 -23.72
CA TYR A 37 13.93 -9.47 -24.56
C TYR A 37 14.33 -9.01 -25.97
N SER A 38 15.53 -9.39 -26.39
CA SER A 38 16.01 -9.28 -27.76
C SER A 38 16.84 -10.51 -28.08
N HIS A 39 16.29 -11.41 -28.90
CA HIS A 39 16.85 -12.74 -29.11
C HIS A 39 18.37 -12.71 -29.41
N PRO A 40 19.18 -13.54 -28.72
CA PRO A 40 18.81 -14.54 -27.72
C PRO A 40 18.83 -14.02 -26.27
N LYS A 41 18.99 -12.72 -26.03
CA LYS A 41 19.26 -12.16 -24.71
C LYS A 41 17.99 -11.62 -24.04
N LEU A 42 17.78 -11.99 -22.79
CA LEU A 42 16.84 -11.32 -21.89
C LEU A 42 17.62 -10.47 -20.89
N THR A 43 17.33 -9.17 -20.85
CA THR A 43 17.85 -8.27 -19.83
C THR A 43 16.77 -7.97 -18.80
N VAL A 44 17.09 -8.24 -17.53
CA VAL A 44 16.24 -7.88 -16.37
C VAL A 44 17.06 -7.00 -15.44
N GLN A 45 16.64 -5.75 -15.28
CA GLN A 45 17.47 -4.69 -14.71
C GLN A 45 18.85 -4.61 -15.37
N ASN A 46 19.90 -5.02 -14.65
CA ASN A 46 21.30 -4.99 -15.09
C ASN A 46 21.86 -6.41 -15.36
N THR A 47 21.04 -7.45 -15.20
CA THR A 47 21.45 -8.84 -15.42
C THR A 47 21.02 -9.30 -16.82
N ILE A 48 21.92 -9.97 -17.53
CA ILE A 48 21.65 -10.55 -18.84
C ILE A 48 21.57 -12.07 -18.72
N TYR A 49 20.50 -12.63 -19.28
CA TYR A 49 20.26 -14.06 -19.39
C TYR A 49 20.33 -14.46 -20.86
N ASP A 50 21.11 -15.49 -21.17
CA ASP A 50 21.19 -16.08 -22.51
C ASP A 50 20.09 -17.13 -22.67
N LEU A 51 19.23 -16.95 -23.67
CA LEU A 51 18.10 -17.82 -24.00
C LEU A 51 18.31 -18.58 -25.32
N SER A 52 19.56 -18.72 -25.78
CA SER A 52 19.86 -19.42 -27.04
C SER A 52 19.33 -20.87 -27.03
N ASN A 53 19.50 -21.58 -25.91
CA ASN A 53 19.05 -22.97 -25.71
C ASN A 53 18.19 -23.15 -24.45
N THR A 54 17.68 -22.05 -23.89
CA THR A 54 16.96 -22.03 -22.61
C THR A 54 15.54 -21.51 -22.82
N LYS A 55 14.57 -22.13 -22.18
CA LYS A 55 13.20 -21.61 -22.13
C LYS A 55 12.90 -20.98 -20.78
N ILE A 56 11.82 -20.21 -20.77
CA ILE A 56 11.29 -19.58 -19.57
C ILE A 56 10.02 -20.30 -19.14
N HIS A 57 9.97 -20.62 -17.85
CA HIS A 57 8.83 -21.20 -17.18
C HIS A 57 8.24 -20.19 -16.19
N ILE A 58 6.93 -19.93 -16.26
CA ILE A 58 6.30 -18.88 -15.45
C ILE A 58 5.53 -19.51 -14.28
N ILE A 59 5.85 -19.10 -13.06
CA ILE A 59 5.05 -19.42 -11.86
C ILE A 59 4.49 -18.12 -11.30
N ALA A 60 3.16 -18.00 -11.28
CA ALA A 60 2.49 -16.79 -10.81
C ALA A 60 1.56 -17.08 -9.63
N PHE A 61 1.51 -16.20 -8.64
CA PHE A 61 0.52 -16.29 -7.56
C PHE A 61 0.27 -14.93 -6.90
N GLY A 62 -0.99 -14.69 -6.55
CA GLY A 62 -1.44 -13.42 -5.96
C GLY A 62 -2.60 -12.80 -6.73
N LYS A 63 -3.16 -11.71 -6.18
CA LYS A 63 -4.30 -10.98 -6.76
C LYS A 63 -4.05 -10.46 -8.17
N ALA A 64 -2.80 -10.11 -8.49
CA ALA A 64 -2.40 -9.57 -9.79
C ALA A 64 -1.77 -10.62 -10.72
N ALA A 65 -1.78 -11.91 -10.35
CA ALA A 65 -1.07 -12.97 -11.08
C ALA A 65 -1.47 -13.03 -12.58
N ILE A 66 -2.75 -12.85 -12.92
CA ILE A 66 -3.21 -12.84 -14.32
C ILE A 66 -2.57 -11.69 -15.08
N SER A 67 -2.72 -10.45 -14.59
CA SER A 67 -2.14 -9.27 -15.23
C SER A 67 -0.63 -9.35 -15.35
N MET A 68 0.05 -9.91 -14.34
CA MET A 68 1.49 -10.13 -14.39
C MET A 68 1.89 -11.14 -15.47
N VAL A 69 1.15 -12.26 -15.60
CA VAL A 69 1.39 -13.25 -16.67
C VAL A 69 1.23 -12.62 -18.04
N LEU A 70 0.16 -11.85 -18.27
CA LEU A 70 -0.03 -11.14 -19.53
C LEU A 70 1.12 -10.17 -19.84
N GLY A 71 1.64 -9.49 -18.81
CA GLY A 71 2.82 -8.62 -18.95
C GLY A 71 4.07 -9.40 -19.33
N ALA A 72 4.26 -10.59 -18.76
CA ALA A 72 5.38 -11.47 -19.09
C ALA A 72 5.29 -12.02 -20.52
N GLU A 73 4.10 -12.45 -20.95
CA GLU A 73 3.85 -12.90 -22.32
C GLU A 73 4.13 -11.78 -23.33
N LYS A 74 3.69 -10.55 -23.05
CA LYS A 74 3.99 -9.37 -23.89
C LYS A 74 5.47 -8.99 -23.91
N GLY A 75 6.16 -9.11 -22.77
CA GLY A 75 7.57 -8.73 -22.64
C GLY A 75 8.55 -9.73 -23.25
N LEU A 76 8.20 -11.03 -23.21
CA LEU A 76 9.06 -12.12 -23.67
C LEU A 76 8.70 -12.61 -25.08
N GLY A 77 7.42 -12.56 -25.44
CA GLY A 77 6.90 -13.23 -26.63
C GLY A 77 6.77 -14.75 -26.47
N ASP A 78 5.87 -15.34 -27.26
CA ASP A 78 5.49 -16.75 -27.09
C ASP A 78 6.62 -17.74 -27.36
N SER A 79 7.60 -17.40 -28.20
CA SER A 79 8.62 -18.34 -28.67
C SER A 79 9.56 -18.85 -27.59
N VAL A 80 9.79 -18.07 -26.53
CA VAL A 80 10.69 -18.43 -25.42
C VAL A 80 9.97 -19.00 -24.20
N ILE A 81 8.65 -18.84 -24.12
CA ILE A 81 7.84 -19.36 -23.01
C ILE A 81 7.53 -20.84 -23.28
N ALA A 82 8.01 -21.71 -22.40
CA ALA A 82 7.71 -23.15 -22.43
C ALA A 82 6.34 -23.47 -21.81
N GLY A 83 5.94 -22.73 -20.78
CA GLY A 83 4.67 -22.90 -20.10
C GLY A 83 4.77 -22.47 -18.64
N GLY A 84 3.79 -22.86 -17.83
CA GLY A 84 3.79 -22.53 -16.41
C GLY A 84 2.45 -22.70 -15.73
N ILE A 85 2.40 -22.28 -14.47
CA ILE A 85 1.22 -22.40 -13.61
C ILE A 85 0.98 -21.09 -12.86
N ALA A 86 -0.27 -20.64 -12.85
CA ALA A 86 -0.71 -19.45 -12.13
C ALA A 86 -1.81 -19.79 -11.11
N SER A 87 -1.60 -19.45 -9.83
CA SER A 87 -2.60 -19.52 -8.77
C SER A 87 -3.30 -18.16 -8.62
N VAL A 88 -4.59 -18.11 -8.97
CA VAL A 88 -5.34 -16.85 -9.12
C VAL A 88 -6.57 -16.81 -8.22
N PRO A 89 -7.08 -15.61 -7.84
CA PRO A 89 -8.30 -15.51 -7.05
C PRO A 89 -9.49 -16.25 -7.68
N PHE A 90 -10.29 -16.91 -6.85
CA PHE A 90 -11.54 -17.51 -7.28
C PHE A 90 -12.45 -16.50 -8.02
N GLY A 91 -13.06 -16.92 -9.13
CA GLY A 91 -13.96 -16.10 -9.94
C GLY A 91 -13.26 -15.11 -10.90
N SER A 92 -11.94 -15.22 -11.08
CA SER A 92 -11.20 -14.39 -12.04
C SER A 92 -11.56 -14.74 -13.49
N LEU A 93 -11.59 -13.72 -14.36
CA LEU A 93 -11.71 -13.90 -15.81
C LEU A 93 -10.36 -14.41 -16.36
N LEU A 94 -10.37 -15.62 -16.91
CA LEU A 94 -9.14 -16.28 -17.37
C LEU A 94 -8.84 -15.95 -18.84
N PRO A 95 -7.57 -15.70 -19.20
CA PRO A 95 -7.16 -15.56 -20.60
C PRO A 95 -7.42 -16.86 -21.39
N THR A 96 -7.85 -16.73 -22.64
CA THR A 96 -8.14 -17.88 -23.52
C THR A 96 -6.95 -18.33 -24.36
N ASN A 97 -5.94 -17.47 -24.53
CA ASN A 97 -4.76 -17.75 -25.35
C ASN A 97 -3.49 -17.48 -24.54
N SER A 98 -3.12 -18.45 -23.69
CA SER A 98 -1.93 -18.40 -22.86
C SER A 98 -1.30 -19.78 -22.76
N LYS A 99 0.03 -19.85 -22.69
CA LYS A 99 0.76 -21.09 -22.39
C LYS A 99 0.75 -21.45 -20.90
N ILE A 100 0.22 -20.55 -20.07
CA ILE A 100 0.19 -20.69 -18.62
C ILE A 100 -1.15 -21.28 -18.22
N GLN A 101 -1.11 -22.30 -17.37
CA GLN A 101 -2.31 -22.91 -16.83
C GLN A 101 -2.75 -22.13 -15.59
N PHE A 102 -3.96 -21.57 -15.64
CA PHE A 102 -4.55 -20.83 -14.53
C PHE A 102 -5.42 -21.74 -13.69
N PHE A 103 -5.15 -21.79 -12.39
CA PHE A 103 -5.98 -22.51 -11.43
C PHE A 103 -6.54 -21.53 -10.41
N PRO A 104 -7.87 -21.53 -10.19
CA PRO A 104 -8.48 -20.70 -9.16
C PRO A 104 -8.15 -21.25 -7.77
N GLY A 105 -8.03 -20.36 -6.79
CA GLY A 105 -7.92 -20.75 -5.39
C GLY A 105 -8.32 -19.62 -4.44
N ALA A 106 -8.28 -19.92 -3.14
CA ALA A 106 -8.43 -18.96 -2.06
C ALA A 106 -9.75 -18.18 -2.05
N LYS A 107 -10.88 -18.90 -1.93
CA LYS A 107 -12.19 -18.30 -1.73
C LYS A 107 -12.16 -17.34 -0.52
N ASN A 108 -12.77 -16.17 -0.68
CA ASN A 108 -12.78 -15.10 0.34
C ASN A 108 -11.38 -14.62 0.80
N ASN A 109 -10.35 -14.75 -0.04
CA ASN A 109 -8.96 -14.41 0.30
C ASN A 109 -8.37 -15.23 1.47
N LEU A 110 -8.89 -16.43 1.73
CA LEU A 110 -8.37 -17.35 2.74
C LEU A 110 -7.81 -18.62 2.06
N PRO A 111 -6.71 -19.21 2.56
CA PRO A 111 -6.25 -20.52 2.10
C PRO A 111 -7.37 -21.57 2.11
N ASP A 112 -7.50 -22.35 1.05
CA ASP A 112 -8.46 -23.44 0.92
C ASP A 112 -7.84 -24.66 0.22
N SER A 113 -8.60 -25.74 0.10
CA SER A 113 -8.17 -26.97 -0.57
C SER A 113 -7.78 -26.74 -2.03
N ASP A 114 -8.48 -25.84 -2.72
CA ASP A 114 -8.26 -25.54 -4.14
C ASP A 114 -6.90 -24.85 -4.32
N SER A 115 -6.55 -23.88 -3.46
CA SER A 115 -5.23 -23.25 -3.49
C SER A 115 -4.12 -24.17 -2.97
N GLU A 116 -4.40 -25.11 -2.07
CA GLU A 116 -3.44 -26.15 -1.66
C GLU A 116 -3.12 -27.12 -2.81
N GLU A 117 -4.14 -27.61 -3.53
CA GLU A 117 -3.95 -28.47 -4.70
C GLU A 117 -3.17 -27.73 -5.80
N THR A 118 -3.49 -26.47 -6.03
CA THR A 118 -2.76 -25.62 -6.97
C THR A 118 -1.29 -25.47 -6.56
N THR A 119 -1.02 -25.28 -5.27
CA THR A 119 0.36 -25.21 -4.77
C THR A 119 1.10 -26.52 -4.99
N LYS A 120 0.45 -27.67 -4.79
CA LYS A 120 1.03 -28.99 -5.07
C LYS A 120 1.39 -29.13 -6.55
N LYS A 121 0.53 -28.70 -7.47
CA LYS A 121 0.82 -28.69 -8.92
C LYS A 121 2.04 -27.82 -9.26
N ILE A 122 2.18 -26.67 -8.60
CA ILE A 122 3.37 -25.80 -8.73
C ILE A 122 4.63 -26.54 -8.25
N GLU A 123 4.60 -27.17 -7.07
CA GLU A 123 5.72 -27.94 -6.53
C GLU A 123 6.15 -29.06 -7.51
N GLU A 124 5.19 -29.85 -8.01
CA GLU A 124 5.42 -30.93 -8.96
C GLU A 124 5.95 -30.44 -10.31
N TYR A 125 5.49 -29.27 -10.78
CA TYR A 125 5.97 -28.64 -12.01
C TYR A 125 7.44 -28.24 -11.87
N LEU A 126 7.79 -27.54 -10.79
CA LEU A 126 9.14 -27.05 -10.54
C LEU A 126 10.16 -28.19 -10.36
N GLN A 127 9.79 -29.28 -9.67
CA GLN A 127 10.68 -30.42 -9.43
C GLN A 127 11.14 -31.12 -10.73
N LYS A 128 10.32 -31.06 -11.79
CA LYS A 128 10.61 -31.65 -13.10
C LYS A 128 11.56 -30.80 -13.94
N LEU A 129 11.78 -29.53 -13.59
CA LEU A 129 12.66 -28.66 -14.36
C LEU A 129 14.14 -29.03 -14.17
N GLY A 130 14.91 -28.85 -15.24
CA GLY A 130 16.36 -29.03 -15.28
C GLY A 130 17.14 -27.77 -14.85
N SER A 131 18.47 -27.86 -14.85
CA SER A 131 19.37 -26.72 -14.55
C SER A 131 19.44 -25.68 -15.66
N GLU A 132 19.15 -26.09 -16.89
CA GLU A 132 19.25 -25.22 -18.08
C GLU A 132 18.06 -24.28 -18.25
N GLU A 133 16.97 -24.52 -17.53
CA GLU A 133 15.74 -23.74 -17.60
C GLU A 133 15.78 -22.52 -16.67
N ILE A 134 15.05 -21.48 -17.05
CA ILE A 134 14.85 -20.29 -16.22
C ILE A 134 13.42 -20.24 -15.70
N VAL A 135 13.27 -20.01 -14.39
CA VAL A 135 11.96 -19.79 -13.77
C VAL A 135 11.71 -18.32 -13.51
N LEU A 136 10.60 -17.80 -14.04
CA LEU A 136 10.10 -16.46 -13.75
C LEU A 136 8.96 -16.56 -12.73
N PHE A 137 9.23 -16.16 -11.49
CA PHE A 137 8.22 -16.00 -10.45
C PHE A 137 7.55 -14.63 -10.55
N LEU A 138 6.22 -14.62 -10.58
CA LEU A 138 5.39 -13.43 -10.60
C LEU A 138 4.56 -13.36 -9.31
N ILE A 139 4.94 -12.48 -8.40
CA ILE A 139 4.46 -12.48 -7.02
C ILE A 139 3.74 -11.15 -6.73
N SER A 140 2.52 -11.22 -6.21
CA SER A 140 1.80 -10.04 -5.73
C SER A 140 1.13 -10.27 -4.37
N GLY A 141 0.51 -9.22 -3.84
CA GLY A 141 -0.37 -9.28 -2.68
C GLY A 141 -1.40 -10.42 -2.74
N GLY A 142 -1.75 -10.99 -1.59
CA GLY A 142 -2.63 -12.16 -1.47
C GLY A 142 -1.94 -13.53 -1.66
N GLY A 143 -0.64 -13.56 -1.99
CA GLY A 143 0.11 -14.80 -2.19
C GLY A 143 0.10 -15.76 -0.98
N SER A 144 -0.04 -15.27 0.25
CA SER A 144 -0.17 -16.13 1.43
C SER A 144 -1.38 -17.07 1.37
N ALA A 145 -2.48 -16.61 0.76
CA ALA A 145 -3.72 -17.36 0.58
C ALA A 145 -3.72 -18.22 -0.68
N LEU A 146 -3.05 -17.75 -1.74
CA LEU A 146 -2.98 -18.42 -3.05
C LEU A 146 -1.83 -19.41 -3.18
N LEU A 147 -0.87 -19.42 -2.25
CA LEU A 147 0.23 -20.37 -2.20
C LEU A 147 0.34 -21.09 -0.83
N PRO A 148 -0.73 -21.76 -0.33
CA PRO A 148 -0.64 -22.54 0.88
C PRO A 148 -0.07 -23.94 0.62
N ALA A 149 0.98 -24.28 1.36
CA ALA A 149 1.45 -25.66 1.47
C ALA A 149 1.78 -25.90 2.94
N PRO A 150 0.91 -26.58 3.72
CA PRO A 150 1.28 -27.02 5.07
C PRO A 150 2.44 -28.02 4.99
N ILE A 151 3.33 -28.03 5.97
CA ILE A 151 4.42 -29.04 5.99
C ILE A 151 3.85 -30.46 6.15
N GLU A 152 4.56 -31.48 5.66
CA GLU A 152 4.12 -32.87 5.79
C GLU A 152 3.79 -33.24 7.24
N GLY A 153 2.68 -33.94 7.41
CA GLY A 153 2.15 -34.32 8.72
C GLY A 153 1.27 -33.26 9.40
N ILE A 154 1.04 -32.11 8.77
CA ILE A 154 0.09 -31.10 9.24
C ILE A 154 -0.93 -30.83 8.13
N THR A 155 -2.22 -30.81 8.47
CA THR A 155 -3.27 -30.45 7.50
C THR A 155 -3.35 -28.93 7.31
N LEU A 156 -3.97 -28.48 6.22
CA LEU A 156 -4.23 -27.06 6.02
C LEU A 156 -5.10 -26.48 7.15
N GLU A 157 -6.12 -27.22 7.58
CA GLU A 157 -7.00 -26.82 8.67
C GLU A 157 -6.25 -26.64 9.99
N GLU A 158 -5.38 -27.59 10.34
CA GLU A 158 -4.53 -27.50 11.53
C GLU A 158 -3.62 -26.28 11.50
N LYS A 159 -2.97 -26.04 10.35
CA LYS A 159 -2.15 -24.85 10.15
C LYS A 159 -2.96 -23.56 10.33
N LEU A 160 -4.14 -23.48 9.72
CA LEU A 160 -5.02 -22.31 9.84
C LEU A 160 -5.48 -22.09 11.28
N LYS A 161 -5.80 -23.16 12.00
CA LYS A 161 -6.17 -23.12 13.43
C LYS A 161 -5.04 -22.53 14.28
N VAL A 162 -3.81 -22.99 14.10
CA VAL A 162 -2.62 -22.45 14.81
C VAL A 162 -2.47 -20.95 14.55
N ILE A 163 -2.53 -20.52 13.30
CA ILE A 163 -2.39 -19.11 12.93
C ILE A 163 -3.54 -18.26 13.51
N LYS A 164 -4.76 -18.79 13.54
CA LYS A 164 -5.92 -18.10 14.12
C LYS A 164 -5.78 -17.91 15.64
N ILE A 165 -5.27 -18.92 16.36
CA ILE A 165 -5.03 -18.85 17.80
C ILE A 165 -4.00 -17.74 18.09
N LEU A 166 -2.87 -17.76 17.38
CA LEU A 166 -1.83 -16.73 17.53
C LEU A 166 -2.37 -15.33 17.27
N ALA A 167 -3.15 -15.15 16.20
CA ALA A 167 -3.73 -13.86 15.85
C ALA A 167 -4.72 -13.38 16.92
N THR A 168 -5.57 -14.28 17.43
CA THR A 168 -6.53 -13.98 18.51
C THR A 168 -5.83 -13.56 19.79
N ASN A 169 -4.66 -14.14 20.07
CA ASN A 169 -3.87 -13.86 21.27
C ASN A 169 -2.90 -12.68 21.09
N GLY A 170 -3.04 -11.89 20.02
CA GLY A 170 -2.30 -10.65 19.84
C GLY A 170 -0.89 -10.81 19.27
N ALA A 171 -0.57 -11.93 18.62
CA ALA A 171 0.70 -12.09 17.93
C ALA A 171 0.86 -11.03 16.82
N THR A 172 2.04 -10.41 16.79
CA THR A 172 2.45 -9.46 15.76
C THR A 172 2.55 -10.13 14.39
N ILE A 173 2.56 -9.33 13.32
CA ILE A 173 2.66 -9.86 11.96
C ILE A 173 3.97 -10.61 11.72
N GLN A 174 5.07 -10.20 12.36
CA GLN A 174 6.37 -10.86 12.28
C GLN A 174 6.35 -12.23 12.98
N GLU A 175 5.71 -12.32 14.15
CA GLU A 175 5.55 -13.59 14.88
C GLU A 175 4.64 -14.56 14.12
N LEU A 176 3.52 -14.06 13.59
CA LEU A 176 2.63 -14.85 12.73
C LEU A 176 3.37 -15.38 11.50
N ASN A 177 4.16 -14.54 10.83
CA ASN A 177 4.91 -14.96 9.64
C ASN A 177 6.00 -15.98 9.98
N THR A 178 6.67 -15.83 11.12
CA THR A 178 7.63 -16.83 11.62
C THR A 178 6.99 -18.21 11.72
N VAL A 179 5.84 -18.33 12.37
CA VAL A 179 5.13 -19.61 12.51
C VAL A 179 4.58 -20.09 11.15
N ARG A 180 4.05 -19.19 10.32
CA ARG A 180 3.56 -19.51 8.96
C ARG A 180 4.65 -20.14 8.09
N ILE A 181 5.87 -19.64 8.17
CA ILE A 181 7.04 -20.14 7.42
C ILE A 181 7.48 -21.50 7.94
N ALA A 182 7.58 -21.66 9.26
CA ALA A 182 7.98 -22.91 9.90
C ALA A 182 7.04 -24.07 9.52
N LEU A 183 5.73 -23.79 9.50
CA LEU A 183 4.67 -24.76 9.15
C LEU A 183 4.38 -24.82 7.64
N SER A 184 5.34 -24.50 6.77
CA SER A 184 5.14 -24.52 5.31
C SER A 184 6.22 -25.24 4.53
N ARG A 185 5.84 -25.85 3.40
CA ARG A 185 6.78 -26.42 2.42
C ARG A 185 7.34 -25.40 1.43
N VAL A 186 6.64 -24.27 1.21
CA VAL A 186 6.97 -23.33 0.10
C VAL A 186 7.39 -21.93 0.57
N LYS A 187 7.07 -21.53 1.81
CA LYS A 187 7.38 -20.20 2.36
C LYS A 187 8.82 -20.12 2.90
N GLY A 188 9.37 -18.91 3.07
CA GLY A 188 10.72 -18.70 3.60
C GLY A 188 11.83 -19.29 2.73
N GLY A 189 11.73 -19.07 1.42
CA GLY A 189 12.70 -19.50 0.43
C GLY A 189 12.52 -20.95 -0.03
N LYS A 190 11.65 -21.73 0.61
CA LYS A 190 11.54 -23.17 0.35
C LYS A 190 11.00 -23.49 -1.05
N LEU A 191 10.16 -22.63 -1.65
CA LEU A 191 9.79 -22.76 -3.07
C LEU A 191 11.00 -22.53 -3.98
N GLY A 192 11.79 -21.49 -3.69
CA GLY A 192 13.03 -21.19 -4.41
C GLY A 192 14.05 -22.33 -4.35
N ARG A 193 14.10 -23.10 -3.26
CA ARG A 193 14.97 -24.29 -3.12
C ARG A 193 14.64 -25.42 -4.11
N LEU A 194 13.45 -25.41 -4.72
CA LEU A 194 13.10 -26.37 -5.77
C LEU A 194 13.80 -26.07 -7.12
N ILE A 195 14.36 -24.87 -7.26
CA ILE A 195 14.97 -24.41 -8.52
C ILE A 195 16.41 -24.91 -8.64
N LYS A 196 16.66 -25.74 -9.66
CA LYS A 196 18.01 -26.23 -10.01
C LYS A 196 18.80 -25.25 -10.89
N GLY A 197 18.10 -24.49 -11.73
CA GLY A 197 18.67 -23.50 -12.64
C GLY A 197 18.70 -22.10 -12.06
N LYS A 198 18.45 -21.11 -12.92
CA LYS A 198 18.31 -19.69 -12.51
C LYS A 198 16.85 -19.32 -12.34
N ALA A 199 16.57 -18.38 -11.44
CA ALA A 199 15.24 -17.79 -11.34
C ALA A 199 15.27 -16.27 -11.21
N ILE A 200 14.16 -15.66 -11.60
CA ILE A 200 13.88 -14.24 -11.50
C ILE A 200 12.53 -14.12 -10.79
N SER A 201 12.45 -13.33 -9.72
CA SER A 201 11.19 -13.00 -9.06
C SER A 201 10.87 -11.55 -9.31
N LEU A 202 9.75 -11.28 -10.00
CA LEU A 202 9.19 -9.94 -10.13
C LEU A 202 8.04 -9.80 -9.13
N ILE A 203 8.16 -8.81 -8.26
CA ILE A 203 7.36 -8.69 -7.04
C ILE A 203 6.62 -7.36 -7.03
N ILE A 204 5.31 -7.42 -6.78
CA ILE A 204 4.46 -6.26 -6.48
C ILE A 204 4.23 -6.24 -4.98
N SER A 205 4.77 -5.21 -4.31
CA SER A 205 4.68 -5.03 -2.87
C SER A 205 3.42 -4.25 -2.47
N ASP A 206 2.61 -4.86 -1.61
CA ASP A 206 1.49 -4.23 -0.90
C ASP A 206 1.78 -4.09 0.61
N ILE A 207 3.06 -4.18 1.02
CA ILE A 207 3.49 -4.10 2.43
C ILE A 207 4.38 -2.87 2.66
N ILE A 208 4.11 -2.11 3.72
CA ILE A 208 4.84 -0.89 4.03
C ILE A 208 6.33 -1.18 4.23
N GLY A 209 7.17 -0.38 3.59
CA GLY A 209 8.62 -0.52 3.65
C GLY A 209 9.20 -1.61 2.77
N ASP A 210 8.36 -2.30 1.98
CA ASP A 210 8.77 -3.24 0.95
C ASP A 210 9.64 -4.44 1.42
N PRO A 211 9.40 -5.06 2.60
CA PRO A 211 10.20 -6.20 3.07
C PRO A 211 9.85 -7.48 2.29
N ILE A 212 10.72 -7.87 1.36
CA ILE A 212 10.51 -8.99 0.43
C ILE A 212 10.20 -10.30 1.18
N GLU A 213 10.82 -10.53 2.34
CA GLU A 213 10.62 -11.71 3.17
C GLU A 213 9.20 -11.82 3.76
N LEU A 214 8.46 -10.71 3.87
CA LEU A 214 7.09 -10.72 4.35
C LEU A 214 6.07 -10.85 3.19
N ILE A 215 6.43 -10.42 1.98
CA ILE A 215 5.55 -10.50 0.81
C ILE A 215 5.31 -11.97 0.45
N ALA A 216 4.05 -12.40 0.51
CA ALA A 216 3.66 -13.81 0.40
C ALA A 216 4.42 -14.78 1.35
N SER A 217 4.97 -14.25 2.45
CA SER A 217 5.91 -14.95 3.34
C SER A 217 7.19 -15.44 2.66
N GLY A 218 7.70 -14.66 1.69
CA GLY A 218 9.03 -14.81 1.10
C GLY A 218 9.31 -16.18 0.48
N PRO A 219 8.50 -16.72 -0.44
CA PRO A 219 8.71 -18.05 -1.00
C PRO A 219 10.04 -18.21 -1.77
N THR A 220 10.62 -17.11 -2.23
CA THR A 220 11.86 -17.05 -3.04
C THR A 220 13.01 -16.34 -2.34
N VAL A 221 12.87 -16.02 -1.05
CA VAL A 221 13.88 -15.34 -0.23
C VAL A 221 14.06 -16.07 1.10
N SER A 222 15.31 -16.30 1.50
CA SER A 222 15.63 -16.94 2.77
C SER A 222 15.26 -16.01 3.95
N SER A 223 14.43 -16.49 4.87
CA SER A 223 13.75 -15.68 5.90
C SER A 223 14.56 -15.33 7.16
N ILE A 224 15.90 -15.39 7.14
CA ILE A 224 16.68 -15.55 8.38
C ILE A 224 17.36 -14.29 8.90
N GLU A 225 17.67 -13.29 8.07
CA GLU A 225 18.40 -12.11 8.54
C GLU A 225 17.64 -11.32 9.63
N ASN A 226 16.32 -11.51 9.74
CA ASN A 226 15.44 -10.78 10.67
C ASN A 226 14.76 -11.64 11.75
N GLN A 227 15.03 -12.95 11.81
CA GLN A 227 14.31 -13.85 12.73
C GLN A 227 14.96 -13.88 14.12
N LYS A 228 14.46 -13.04 15.04
CA LYS A 228 14.95 -12.95 16.43
C LYS A 228 14.48 -14.09 17.34
N GLU A 229 13.40 -14.76 16.98
CA GLU A 229 12.75 -15.76 17.83
C GLU A 229 12.30 -16.99 17.01
N SER A 230 12.36 -18.17 17.63
CA SER A 230 11.93 -19.41 16.99
C SER A 230 10.40 -19.53 16.96
N ALA A 231 9.86 -20.22 15.95
CA ALA A 231 8.43 -20.52 15.87
C ALA A 231 7.94 -21.35 17.07
N PHE A 232 8.80 -22.20 17.64
CA PHE A 232 8.51 -22.96 18.86
C PHE A 232 8.28 -22.02 20.06
N SER A 233 9.21 -21.07 20.28
CA SER A 233 9.15 -20.10 21.38
C SER A 233 7.93 -19.18 21.26
N ILE A 234 7.63 -18.70 20.05
CA ILE A 234 6.43 -17.91 19.78
C ILE A 234 5.18 -18.71 20.12
N LEU A 235 5.07 -19.94 19.63
CA LEU A 235 3.90 -20.77 19.90
C LEU A 235 3.73 -21.06 21.39
N GLN A 236 4.83 -21.30 22.11
CA GLN A 236 4.82 -21.50 23.55
C GLN A 236 4.37 -20.25 24.33
N ARG A 237 4.75 -19.05 23.89
CA ARG A 237 4.34 -17.79 24.53
C ARG A 237 2.84 -17.51 24.38
N PHE A 238 2.29 -17.78 23.19
CA PHE A 238 0.90 -17.44 22.89
C PHE A 238 -0.09 -18.58 23.15
N CYS A 239 0.36 -19.80 23.39
CA CYS A 239 -0.51 -20.97 23.62
C CYS A 239 -0.17 -21.66 24.95
N ASN A 240 -0.79 -21.18 26.03
CA ASN A 240 -0.64 -21.77 27.37
C ASN A 240 -1.24 -23.19 27.46
N ASP A 241 -2.34 -23.43 26.74
CA ASP A 241 -2.95 -24.74 26.62
C ASP A 241 -2.40 -25.47 25.39
N LYS A 242 -1.50 -26.43 25.63
CA LYS A 242 -0.87 -27.23 24.58
C LYS A 242 -1.84 -28.16 23.87
N GLU A 243 -2.99 -28.48 24.47
CA GLU A 243 -3.98 -29.40 23.89
C GLU A 243 -4.74 -28.78 22.71
N LEU A 244 -4.80 -27.44 22.65
CA LEU A 244 -5.41 -26.71 21.53
C LEU A 244 -4.61 -26.83 20.22
N ILE A 245 -3.32 -27.16 20.34
CA ILE A 245 -2.37 -27.26 19.23
C ILE A 245 -2.13 -28.74 18.89
N PRO A 246 -2.25 -29.15 17.61
CA PRO A 246 -1.97 -30.53 17.22
C PRO A 246 -0.56 -30.99 17.65
N LYS A 247 -0.46 -32.19 18.23
CA LYS A 247 0.81 -32.74 18.76
C LYS A 247 1.94 -32.73 17.72
N ASN A 248 1.61 -32.94 16.44
CA ASN A 248 2.61 -32.98 15.39
C ASN A 248 3.21 -31.60 15.07
N VAL A 249 2.47 -30.51 15.31
CA VAL A 249 2.99 -29.13 15.18
C VAL A 249 4.19 -28.95 16.11
N TRP A 250 4.04 -29.30 17.39
CA TRP A 250 5.12 -29.20 18.38
C TRP A 250 6.35 -30.03 17.99
N LYS A 251 6.13 -31.28 17.59
CA LYS A 251 7.20 -32.20 17.16
C LYS A 251 7.98 -31.67 15.96
N ILE A 252 7.28 -31.06 14.99
CA ILE A 252 7.91 -30.49 13.80
C ILE A 252 8.70 -29.23 14.14
N LEU A 253 8.15 -28.33 14.96
CA LEU A 253 8.82 -27.09 15.35
C LEU A 253 10.08 -27.36 16.18
N GLU A 254 10.06 -28.37 17.05
CA GLU A 254 11.22 -28.79 17.83
C GLU A 254 12.37 -29.29 16.93
N LYS A 255 12.05 -30.10 15.91
CA LYS A 255 13.05 -30.58 14.93
C LYS A 255 13.67 -29.48 14.08
N GLN A 256 12.98 -28.36 13.85
CA GLN A 256 13.46 -27.27 13.01
C GLN A 256 14.46 -26.34 13.71
N LEU A 257 14.67 -26.50 15.03
CA LEU A 257 15.63 -25.68 15.79
C LEU A 257 17.08 -25.87 15.34
N THR A 258 17.39 -26.95 14.62
CA THR A 258 18.76 -27.34 14.23
C THR A 258 19.04 -27.23 12.73
N THR A 259 18.12 -26.70 11.93
CA THR A 259 18.26 -26.70 10.47
C THR A 259 19.11 -25.51 9.98
N GLU A 260 20.26 -25.79 9.37
CA GLU A 260 21.08 -24.78 8.70
C GLU A 260 20.35 -24.21 7.48
N ASN A 261 20.56 -22.92 7.23
CA ASN A 261 19.87 -22.20 6.18
C ASN A 261 20.79 -21.83 5.03
N GLN A 262 20.28 -22.05 3.82
CA GLN A 262 20.99 -21.76 2.59
C GLN A 262 20.53 -20.42 2.00
N VAL A 263 21.49 -19.61 1.56
CA VAL A 263 21.24 -18.39 0.76
C VAL A 263 20.87 -18.81 -0.66
N LEU A 264 19.79 -18.24 -1.21
CA LEU A 264 19.32 -18.51 -2.57
C LEU A 264 20.03 -17.58 -3.57
N SER A 265 21.29 -17.89 -3.89
CA SER A 265 22.12 -17.07 -4.80
C SER A 265 21.73 -17.19 -6.28
N ASN A 266 20.98 -18.22 -6.65
CA ASN A 266 20.51 -18.46 -8.02
C ASN A 266 19.21 -17.72 -8.38
N ILE A 267 18.67 -16.92 -7.44
CA ILE A 267 17.39 -16.22 -7.62
C ILE A 267 17.57 -14.71 -7.48
N GLN A 268 17.26 -13.97 -8.55
CA GLN A 268 17.20 -12.51 -8.51
C GLN A 268 15.81 -12.06 -8.07
N ASN A 269 15.67 -11.41 -6.91
CA ASN A 269 14.39 -10.91 -6.40
C ASN A 269 14.26 -9.40 -6.62
N LEU A 270 13.23 -8.97 -7.35
CA LEU A 270 13.05 -7.58 -7.79
C LEU A 270 11.67 -7.06 -7.47
N ILE A 271 11.60 -5.93 -6.77
CA ILE A 271 10.36 -5.18 -6.59
C ILE A 271 10.15 -4.32 -7.84
N VAL A 272 9.10 -4.63 -8.60
CA VAL A 272 8.75 -3.93 -9.84
C VAL A 272 7.63 -2.91 -9.65
N ALA A 273 6.86 -3.03 -8.58
CA ALA A 273 5.88 -2.05 -8.14
C ALA A 273 5.79 -2.03 -6.62
N SER A 274 5.71 -0.83 -6.04
CA SER A 274 5.42 -0.60 -4.62
C SER A 274 4.88 0.80 -4.42
N ASN A 275 4.41 1.11 -3.20
CA ASN A 275 4.02 2.47 -2.84
C ASN A 275 5.16 3.48 -3.08
N SER A 276 6.38 3.11 -2.68
CA SER A 276 7.56 3.95 -2.87
C SER A 276 7.83 4.26 -4.36
N ILE A 277 7.66 3.27 -5.24
CA ILE A 277 7.80 3.46 -6.70
C ILE A 277 6.66 4.32 -7.25
N PHE A 278 5.44 4.11 -6.74
CA PHE A 278 4.26 4.85 -7.13
C PHE A 278 4.39 6.35 -6.86
N VAL A 279 4.70 6.74 -5.62
CA VAL A 279 4.83 8.18 -5.30
C VAL A 279 5.99 8.86 -6.01
N LYS A 280 7.10 8.15 -6.27
CA LYS A 280 8.19 8.67 -7.10
C LYS A 280 7.71 8.96 -8.53
N THR A 281 6.90 8.06 -9.09
CA THR A 281 6.33 8.24 -10.42
C THR A 281 5.38 9.43 -10.47
N VAL A 282 4.55 9.62 -9.44
CA VAL A 282 3.67 10.80 -9.31
C VAL A 282 4.48 12.10 -9.24
N VAL A 283 5.55 12.15 -8.44
CA VAL A 283 6.44 13.34 -8.36
C VAL A 283 7.05 13.65 -9.72
N ASN A 284 7.63 12.64 -10.39
CA ASN A 284 8.27 12.83 -11.69
C ASN A 284 7.28 13.37 -12.73
N GLN A 285 6.04 12.83 -12.76
CA GLN A 285 4.98 13.32 -13.63
C GLN A 285 4.60 14.78 -13.31
N LEU A 286 4.37 15.10 -12.03
CA LEU A 286 4.08 16.47 -11.59
C LEU A 286 5.16 17.47 -11.99
N GLU A 287 6.43 17.13 -11.78
CA GLU A 287 7.55 18.02 -12.09
C GLU A 287 7.71 18.23 -13.60
N SER A 288 7.52 17.18 -14.40
CA SER A 288 7.58 17.26 -15.86
C SER A 288 6.46 18.12 -16.47
N GLU A 289 5.24 18.07 -15.90
CA GLU A 289 4.08 18.77 -16.46
C GLU A 289 3.98 20.25 -16.04
N THR A 290 4.65 20.65 -14.96
CA THR A 290 4.38 21.95 -14.32
C THR A 290 5.48 22.99 -14.54
N SER A 291 6.51 22.68 -15.34
CA SER A 291 7.58 23.63 -15.71
C SER A 291 8.19 24.38 -14.50
N ASN A 292 8.40 23.67 -13.39
CA ASN A 292 8.90 24.19 -12.11
C ASN A 292 7.97 25.14 -11.32
N GLU A 293 6.69 25.28 -11.68
CA GLU A 293 5.72 26.05 -10.88
C GLU A 293 5.26 25.30 -9.61
N ILE A 294 5.39 23.97 -9.63
CA ILE A 294 5.10 23.09 -8.52
C ILE A 294 6.39 22.42 -8.08
N LYS A 295 6.66 22.49 -6.77
CA LYS A 295 7.67 21.71 -6.10
C LYS A 295 6.99 20.57 -5.36
N ALA A 296 7.18 19.34 -5.82
CA ALA A 296 6.67 18.15 -5.14
C ALA A 296 7.78 17.51 -4.28
N SER A 297 7.44 17.02 -3.10
CA SER A 297 8.39 16.33 -2.22
C SER A 297 7.73 15.15 -1.51
N ILE A 298 8.41 14.01 -1.53
CA ILE A 298 7.99 12.83 -0.76
C ILE A 298 8.45 13.04 0.68
N ILE A 299 7.50 13.10 1.61
CA ILE A 299 7.79 13.28 3.04
C ILE A 299 7.92 11.94 3.76
N SER A 300 7.09 10.97 3.42
CA SER A 300 7.14 9.61 3.97
C SER A 300 6.50 8.62 3.01
N THR A 301 7.04 7.41 2.93
CA THR A 301 6.42 6.23 2.28
C THR A 301 6.02 5.15 3.29
N LYS A 302 6.05 5.51 4.59
CA LYS A 302 5.67 4.67 5.73
C LYS A 302 4.70 5.42 6.64
N PHE A 303 3.73 6.10 6.03
CA PHE A 303 2.74 6.89 6.76
C PHE A 303 1.66 5.98 7.34
N GLU A 304 1.64 5.84 8.66
CA GLU A 304 0.74 4.96 9.40
C GLU A 304 0.10 5.74 10.55
N GLY A 305 -0.98 5.18 11.12
CA GLY A 305 -1.67 5.72 12.27
C GLY A 305 -3.17 5.93 12.02
N ASP A 306 -3.86 6.49 13.00
CA ASP A 306 -5.29 6.79 12.90
C ASP A 306 -5.55 7.92 11.87
N ALA A 307 -6.49 7.71 10.98
CA ALA A 307 -6.85 8.61 9.88
C ALA A 307 -7.35 9.97 10.40
N THR A 308 -8.18 9.97 11.45
CA THR A 308 -8.68 11.21 12.05
C THR A 308 -7.54 12.01 12.67
N GLU A 309 -6.69 11.39 13.48
CA GLU A 309 -5.54 12.10 14.08
C GLU A 309 -4.53 12.58 13.05
N SER A 310 -4.31 11.79 12.00
CA SER A 310 -3.45 12.13 10.86
C SER A 310 -3.95 13.37 10.12
N GLY A 311 -5.26 13.49 9.86
CA GLY A 311 -5.85 14.67 9.22
C GLY A 311 -5.60 15.96 9.99
N LYS A 312 -5.79 15.92 11.33
CA LYS A 312 -5.49 17.05 12.23
C LYS A 312 -4.00 17.41 12.19
N ALA A 313 -3.12 16.41 12.29
CA ALA A 313 -1.68 16.61 12.28
C ALA A 313 -1.19 17.23 10.96
N LEU A 314 -1.72 16.76 9.83
CA LEU A 314 -1.39 17.29 8.50
C LEU A 314 -1.86 18.73 8.32
N PHE A 315 -3.05 19.10 8.83
CA PHE A 315 -3.50 20.49 8.84
C PHE A 315 -2.56 21.39 9.65
N ASN A 316 -2.24 20.99 10.88
CA ASN A 316 -1.32 21.74 11.74
C ASN A 316 0.06 21.89 11.11
N LYS A 317 0.55 20.84 10.43
CA LYS A 317 1.80 20.91 9.66
C LYS A 317 1.68 21.87 8.46
N ALA A 318 0.53 21.93 7.79
CA ALA A 318 0.28 22.85 6.66
C ALA A 318 0.33 24.30 7.14
N LEU A 319 -0.36 24.58 8.25
CA LEU A 319 -0.36 25.88 8.90
C LEU A 319 1.07 26.29 9.31
N SER A 320 1.81 25.39 9.97
CA SER A 320 3.21 25.61 10.35
C SER A 320 4.11 25.98 9.16
N ALA A 321 3.93 25.26 8.06
CA ALA A 321 4.75 25.44 6.87
C ALA A 321 4.39 26.74 6.13
N ALA A 322 3.11 27.13 6.14
CA ALA A 322 2.64 28.41 5.60
C ALA A 322 3.32 29.62 6.26
N ALA A 323 3.53 29.63 7.57
CA ALA A 323 4.31 30.70 8.23
C ALA A 323 5.77 30.78 7.77
N LYS A 324 6.37 29.63 7.44
CA LYS A 324 7.79 29.58 7.05
C LYS A 324 7.99 29.97 5.58
N LEU A 325 7.01 29.70 4.73
CA LEU A 325 7.07 29.86 3.28
C LEU A 325 6.59 31.23 2.77
N LEU A 326 6.55 32.26 3.63
CA LEU A 326 6.24 33.66 3.27
C LEU A 326 7.12 34.28 2.17
N LYS A 327 8.16 33.59 1.69
CA LYS A 327 9.15 34.06 0.70
C LYS A 327 9.15 33.30 -0.65
N SER A 328 8.34 32.25 -0.82
CA SER A 328 8.32 31.45 -2.06
C SER A 328 7.04 31.68 -2.85
N ASN A 329 7.14 31.75 -4.19
CA ASN A 329 6.01 31.85 -5.12
C ASN A 329 5.60 30.50 -5.71
N LEU A 330 6.22 29.39 -5.29
CA LEU A 330 5.96 28.04 -5.82
C LEU A 330 4.89 27.31 -5.03
N TRP A 331 4.10 26.48 -5.72
CA TRP A 331 3.21 25.51 -5.09
C TRP A 331 4.03 24.38 -4.49
N ASN A 332 3.96 24.19 -3.17
CA ASN A 332 4.60 23.04 -2.55
C ASN A 332 3.57 21.92 -2.36
N ILE A 333 3.83 20.76 -2.95
CA ILE A 333 3.08 19.52 -2.73
C ILE A 333 3.94 18.59 -1.88
N GLU A 334 3.51 18.35 -0.65
CA GLU A 334 4.08 17.34 0.23
C GLU A 334 3.29 16.04 0.06
N ILE A 335 3.95 14.97 -0.35
CA ILE A 335 3.32 13.65 -0.55
C ILE A 335 3.65 12.73 0.62
N PHE A 336 2.61 12.14 1.22
CA PHE A 336 2.70 11.11 2.25
C PHE A 336 2.06 9.85 1.72
N ALA A 337 2.75 8.73 1.86
CA ALA A 337 2.34 7.45 1.34
C ALA A 337 2.41 6.41 2.45
N GLY A 338 1.39 5.55 2.54
CA GLY A 338 1.32 4.47 3.51
C GLY A 338 -0.11 3.99 3.67
N GLU A 339 -0.44 3.48 4.85
CA GLU A 339 -1.72 2.85 5.15
C GLU A 339 -2.19 3.33 6.52
N THR A 340 -3.22 4.17 6.55
CA THR A 340 -3.82 4.61 7.83
C THR A 340 -4.98 3.71 8.25
N THR A 341 -5.41 3.83 9.49
CA THR A 341 -6.53 3.04 10.03
C THR A 341 -7.64 3.94 10.54
N VAL A 342 -8.87 3.44 10.55
CA VAL A 342 -9.99 4.11 11.19
C VAL A 342 -10.28 3.41 12.51
N SER A 343 -10.14 4.14 13.61
CA SER A 343 -10.57 3.64 14.91
C SER A 343 -12.09 3.73 15.03
N PHE A 344 -12.75 2.60 15.31
CA PHE A 344 -14.19 2.53 15.51
C PHE A 344 -14.54 2.58 17.00
N PRO A 345 -15.60 3.31 17.40
CA PRO A 345 -16.14 3.18 18.74
C PRO A 345 -16.77 1.79 18.93
N SER A 346 -16.87 1.36 20.19
CA SER A 346 -17.60 0.15 20.57
C SER A 346 -18.87 0.56 21.33
N PRO A 347 -20.07 0.16 20.86
CA PRO A 347 -20.35 -0.65 19.67
C PRO A 347 -20.13 0.10 18.35
N LEU A 348 -19.90 -0.66 17.27
CA LEU A 348 -19.75 -0.11 15.92
C LEU A 348 -21.04 0.63 15.50
N PRO A 349 -20.96 1.87 14.97
CA PRO A 349 -22.14 2.58 14.49
C PRO A 349 -22.81 1.82 13.34
N THR A 350 -24.12 1.59 13.44
CA THR A 350 -24.89 0.78 12.47
C THR A 350 -24.97 1.39 11.08
N ASN A 351 -24.75 2.70 10.96
CA ASN A 351 -24.73 3.44 9.71
C ASN A 351 -23.31 3.78 9.23
N ALA A 352 -22.25 3.29 9.90
CA ALA A 352 -20.88 3.60 9.54
C ALA A 352 -20.60 3.24 8.07
N ASN A 353 -20.13 4.22 7.31
CA ASN A 353 -19.86 4.07 5.89
C ASN A 353 -18.83 5.12 5.46
N GLY A 354 -17.69 4.65 4.95
CA GLY A 354 -16.52 5.50 4.71
C GLY A 354 -15.25 4.67 4.69
N GLY A 355 -14.13 5.37 4.53
CA GLY A 355 -12.81 4.77 4.58
C GLY A 355 -11.77 5.73 5.14
N ARG A 356 -10.56 5.22 5.30
CA ARG A 356 -9.42 5.92 5.92
C ARG A 356 -9.05 7.20 5.17
N ASN A 357 -9.07 7.19 3.84
CA ASN A 357 -8.73 8.37 3.03
C ASN A 357 -9.81 9.45 3.16
N GLN A 358 -11.08 9.06 3.06
CA GLN A 358 -12.24 9.95 3.24
C GLN A 358 -12.28 10.55 4.65
N GLU A 359 -11.98 9.75 5.68
CA GLU A 359 -11.97 10.20 7.06
C GLU A 359 -10.81 11.15 7.36
N MET A 360 -9.62 10.88 6.82
CA MET A 360 -8.48 11.79 6.95
C MET A 360 -8.73 13.14 6.28
N ALA A 361 -9.29 13.12 5.06
CA ALA A 361 -9.68 14.36 4.36
C ALA A 361 -10.72 15.14 5.17
N LEU A 362 -11.67 14.45 5.80
CA LEU A 362 -12.74 15.07 6.58
C LEU A 362 -12.21 15.69 7.87
N SER A 363 -11.28 15.01 8.53
CA SER A 363 -10.59 15.51 9.71
C SER A 363 -9.73 16.74 9.41
N PHE A 364 -9.00 16.73 8.28
CA PHE A 364 -8.29 17.92 7.82
C PHE A 364 -9.25 19.08 7.54
N PHE A 365 -10.40 18.79 6.90
CA PHE A 365 -11.41 19.79 6.58
C PHE A 365 -12.01 20.42 7.85
N HIS A 366 -12.26 19.61 8.88
CA HIS A 366 -12.72 20.08 10.18
C HIS A 366 -11.79 21.13 10.80
N GLU A 367 -10.48 20.85 10.82
CA GLU A 367 -9.50 21.81 11.35
C GLU A 367 -9.38 23.07 10.48
N LEU A 368 -9.55 22.94 9.17
CA LEU A 368 -9.61 24.08 8.25
C LEU A 368 -10.84 24.96 8.52
N ILE A 369 -12.03 24.38 8.75
CA ILE A 369 -13.24 25.12 9.12
C ILE A 369 -13.05 25.84 10.46
N LYS A 370 -12.51 25.16 11.48
CA LYS A 370 -12.23 25.76 12.79
C LYS A 370 -11.31 26.98 12.66
N TYR A 371 -10.25 26.85 11.85
CA TYR A 371 -9.34 27.95 11.58
C TYR A 371 -10.03 29.13 10.86
N GLN A 372 -10.90 28.85 9.88
CA GLN A 372 -11.68 29.88 9.19
C GLN A 372 -12.63 30.62 10.14
N ILE A 373 -13.27 29.91 11.07
CA ILE A 373 -14.12 30.52 12.12
C ILE A 373 -13.30 31.40 13.06
N GLU A 374 -12.16 30.91 13.56
CA GLU A 374 -11.28 31.65 14.48
C GLU A 374 -10.69 32.92 13.85
N SER A 375 -10.55 32.93 12.52
CA SER A 375 -9.99 34.05 11.76
C SER A 375 -11.05 34.85 11.01
N PHE A 376 -12.35 34.63 11.25
CA PHE A 376 -13.42 35.25 10.47
C PHE A 376 -13.36 36.79 10.47
N ASP A 377 -13.14 37.41 11.63
CA ASP A 377 -13.04 38.88 11.78
C ASP A 377 -11.70 39.44 11.29
N ASN A 378 -10.71 38.59 11.06
CA ASN A 378 -9.38 38.98 10.58
C ASN A 378 -8.84 37.89 9.64
N PRO A 379 -9.40 37.82 8.42
CA PRO A 379 -9.16 36.71 7.52
C PRO A 379 -7.69 36.64 7.15
N GLU A 380 -7.06 35.53 7.54
CA GLU A 380 -5.71 35.21 7.14
C GLU A 380 -5.78 34.47 5.80
N ASN A 381 -5.13 34.98 4.76
CA ASN A 381 -5.13 34.35 3.44
C ASN A 381 -4.28 33.07 3.43
N LEU A 382 -4.85 31.98 3.96
CA LEU A 382 -4.30 30.63 3.93
C LEU A 382 -4.88 29.88 2.74
N SER A 383 -4.10 29.76 1.68
CA SER A 383 -4.44 28.85 0.59
C SER A 383 -3.83 27.47 0.90
N THR A 384 -4.67 26.49 1.28
CA THR A 384 -4.23 25.14 1.67
C THR A 384 -5.28 24.09 1.29
N GLY A 385 -4.90 22.81 1.30
CA GLY A 385 -5.79 21.69 1.06
C GLY A 385 -5.06 20.36 1.10
N ILE A 386 -5.86 19.29 1.01
CA ILE A 386 -5.40 17.90 1.03
C ILE A 386 -6.18 17.10 0.00
N ALA A 387 -5.53 16.11 -0.62
CA ALA A 387 -6.22 15.03 -1.32
C ALA A 387 -5.69 13.68 -0.80
N CYS A 388 -6.59 12.80 -0.40
CA CYS A 388 -6.30 11.48 0.16
C CYS A 388 -6.92 10.45 -0.78
N LEU A 389 -6.11 9.61 -1.42
CA LEU A 389 -6.55 8.68 -2.47
C LEU A 389 -5.94 7.27 -2.26
N GLY A 390 -6.79 6.24 -2.29
CA GLY A 390 -6.38 4.84 -2.34
C GLY A 390 -5.97 4.42 -3.76
N THR A 391 -4.82 3.76 -3.91
CA THR A 391 -4.34 3.33 -5.25
C THR A 391 -5.14 2.19 -5.85
N ASP A 392 -5.91 1.45 -5.07
CA ASP A 392 -6.81 0.39 -5.53
C ASP A 392 -8.16 0.91 -6.08
N GLY A 393 -8.37 2.22 -5.97
CA GLY A 393 -9.60 2.87 -6.42
C GLY A 393 -10.75 2.74 -5.42
N GLN A 394 -10.50 2.17 -4.23
CA GLN A 394 -11.47 1.89 -3.18
C GLN A 394 -10.99 2.46 -1.84
N ASP A 395 -11.90 2.91 -0.99
CA ASP A 395 -11.62 3.41 0.34
C ASP A 395 -12.68 2.91 1.30
N GLY A 396 -12.31 1.95 2.15
CA GLY A 396 -13.24 1.19 2.98
C GLY A 396 -14.21 0.35 2.14
N PRO A 397 -15.38 -0.04 2.69
CA PRO A 397 -16.41 -0.82 1.97
C PRO A 397 -17.22 0.06 1.01
N THR A 398 -16.58 0.98 0.28
CA THR A 398 -17.25 1.97 -0.57
C THR A 398 -16.80 1.88 -2.03
N ASN A 399 -17.43 2.65 -2.93
CA ASN A 399 -16.94 2.83 -4.31
C ASN A 399 -16.10 4.10 -4.50
N ALA A 400 -15.74 4.76 -3.40
CA ALA A 400 -14.88 5.93 -3.39
C ALA A 400 -13.42 5.52 -3.49
N THR A 401 -12.62 6.26 -4.22
CA THR A 401 -11.16 6.22 -4.13
C THR A 401 -10.66 7.02 -2.92
N GLY A 402 -11.42 8.03 -2.51
CA GLY A 402 -11.05 8.93 -1.43
C GLY A 402 -11.75 10.28 -1.55
N ALA A 403 -11.12 11.33 -1.03
CA ALA A 403 -11.67 12.68 -1.07
C ALA A 403 -10.57 13.75 -1.08
N PHE A 404 -10.93 14.96 -1.48
CA PHE A 404 -10.07 16.14 -1.37
C PHE A 404 -10.83 17.35 -0.84
N CYS A 405 -10.13 18.26 -0.16
CA CYS A 405 -10.70 19.50 0.33
C CYS A 405 -9.65 20.60 0.42
N SER A 406 -10.11 21.85 0.47
CA SER A 406 -9.26 23.02 0.43
C SER A 406 -9.91 24.25 1.02
N SER A 407 -9.11 25.29 1.24
CA SER A 407 -9.58 26.62 1.62
C SER A 407 -10.54 27.24 0.59
N ASN A 408 -10.49 26.79 -0.68
CA ASN A 408 -11.41 27.26 -1.71
C ASN A 408 -12.84 26.78 -1.46
N ASP A 409 -13.02 25.62 -0.81
CA ASP A 409 -14.34 25.05 -0.50
C ASP A 409 -15.09 25.84 0.59
N LEU A 410 -14.40 26.75 1.30
CA LEU A 410 -14.97 27.61 2.33
C LEU A 410 -15.18 29.07 1.87
N GLN A 411 -14.81 29.40 0.63
CA GLN A 411 -14.92 30.77 0.12
C GLN A 411 -16.39 31.18 -0.03
N GLY A 412 -16.72 32.37 0.47
CA GLY A 412 -18.08 32.93 0.38
C GLY A 412 -19.04 32.47 1.48
N LEU A 413 -18.64 31.53 2.34
CA LEU A 413 -19.44 31.12 3.49
C LEU A 413 -19.40 32.18 4.60
N ASN A 414 -20.57 32.51 5.16
CA ASN A 414 -20.66 33.38 6.32
C ASN A 414 -20.39 32.60 7.63
N LEU A 415 -20.31 33.30 8.77
CA LEU A 415 -20.00 32.68 10.06
C LEU A 415 -21.04 31.65 10.51
N VAL A 416 -22.32 31.84 10.17
CA VAL A 416 -23.40 30.89 10.47
C VAL A 416 -23.21 29.63 9.63
N ASP A 417 -22.98 29.77 8.34
CA ASP A 417 -22.75 28.64 7.43
C ASP A 417 -21.53 27.81 7.86
N LEU A 418 -20.43 28.49 8.24
CA LEU A 418 -19.22 27.83 8.74
C LEU A 418 -19.47 27.04 10.04
N LYS A 419 -20.24 27.60 10.97
CA LYS A 419 -20.60 26.92 12.22
C LYS A 419 -21.51 25.72 11.97
N THR A 420 -22.48 25.85 11.08
CA THR A 420 -23.35 24.74 10.65
C THR A 420 -22.53 23.62 10.01
N LEU A 421 -21.67 23.95 9.05
CA LEU A 421 -20.80 22.99 8.38
C LEU A 421 -19.84 22.30 9.37
N LYS A 422 -19.29 23.04 10.34
CA LYS A 422 -18.47 22.45 11.41
C LYS A 422 -19.24 21.39 12.18
N SER A 423 -20.46 21.68 12.60
CA SER A 423 -21.30 20.74 13.34
C SER A 423 -21.67 19.51 12.51
N GLU A 424 -21.95 19.69 11.22
CA GLU A 424 -22.18 18.58 10.29
C GLU A 424 -20.95 17.66 10.16
N VAL A 425 -19.76 18.25 9.97
CA VAL A 425 -18.49 17.49 9.89
C VAL A 425 -18.20 16.73 11.19
N GLU A 426 -18.45 17.34 12.36
CA GLU A 426 -18.29 16.68 13.67
C GLU A 426 -19.21 15.46 13.83
N LEU A 427 -20.45 15.56 13.35
CA LEU A 427 -21.40 14.46 13.33
C LEU A 427 -20.92 13.31 12.43
N HIS A 428 -20.40 13.61 11.24
CA HIS A 428 -19.90 12.58 10.32
C HIS A 428 -18.62 11.89 10.81
N LEU A 429 -17.70 12.62 11.44
CA LEU A 429 -16.50 12.04 12.06
C LEU A 429 -16.85 11.13 13.24
N SER A 430 -17.76 11.54 14.10
CA SER A 430 -18.18 10.75 15.28
C SER A 430 -18.98 9.50 14.90
N SER A 431 -19.84 9.59 13.88
CA SER A 431 -20.64 8.46 13.38
C SER A 431 -19.92 7.58 12.35
N LYS A 432 -18.68 7.93 11.96
CA LYS A 432 -17.89 7.20 10.95
C LYS A 432 -18.61 7.10 9.60
N THR A 433 -19.23 8.19 9.17
CA THR A 433 -20.03 8.29 7.94
C THR A 433 -19.40 9.24 6.92
N SER A 434 -18.07 9.21 6.79
CA SER A 434 -17.32 10.12 5.89
C SER A 434 -17.75 9.99 4.43
N TYR A 435 -18.17 8.82 3.96
CA TYR A 435 -18.72 8.63 2.61
C TYR A 435 -19.99 9.47 2.38
N ASN A 436 -20.91 9.46 3.35
CA ASN A 436 -22.17 10.20 3.25
C ASN A 436 -21.90 11.70 3.14
N PHE A 437 -20.99 12.24 3.96
CA PHE A 437 -20.59 13.64 3.88
C PHE A 437 -20.09 13.99 2.47
N TRP A 438 -19.06 13.29 1.98
CA TRP A 438 -18.46 13.61 0.68
C TRP A 438 -19.44 13.41 -0.48
N SER A 439 -20.36 12.45 -0.39
CA SER A 439 -21.38 12.23 -1.42
C SER A 439 -22.36 13.39 -1.57
N ASN A 440 -22.61 14.15 -0.50
CA ASN A 440 -23.55 15.27 -0.50
C ASN A 440 -22.84 16.62 -0.64
N PHE A 441 -21.66 16.76 -0.05
CA PHE A 441 -20.90 18.01 -0.03
C PHE A 441 -20.53 18.47 -1.44
N ASN A 442 -20.75 19.76 -1.74
CA ASN A 442 -20.41 20.40 -3.02
C ASN A 442 -20.87 19.63 -4.28
N SER A 443 -22.07 19.03 -4.22
CA SER A 443 -22.60 18.19 -5.31
C SER A 443 -21.64 17.05 -5.68
N SER A 444 -21.02 16.42 -4.68
CA SER A 444 -20.05 15.32 -4.80
C SER A 444 -18.72 15.65 -5.50
N LYS A 445 -18.45 16.93 -5.82
CA LYS A 445 -17.22 17.33 -6.54
C LYS A 445 -15.93 17.00 -5.79
N ASN A 446 -16.00 16.92 -4.46
CA ASN A 446 -14.89 16.59 -3.57
C ASN A 446 -14.73 15.09 -3.32
N HIS A 447 -15.67 14.27 -3.81
CA HIS A 447 -15.72 12.82 -3.63
C HIS A 447 -15.08 12.15 -4.85
N VAL A 448 -13.91 11.55 -4.66
CA VAL A 448 -13.13 11.00 -5.77
C VAL A 448 -13.54 9.56 -6.03
N LYS A 449 -13.96 9.27 -7.26
CA LYS A 449 -14.43 7.95 -7.71
C LYS A 449 -13.78 7.58 -9.04
N LEU A 450 -12.59 6.99 -8.99
CA LEU A 450 -11.87 6.54 -10.19
C LEU A 450 -12.33 5.15 -10.66
N GLY A 451 -13.06 4.41 -9.82
CA GLY A 451 -13.38 3.00 -10.03
C GLY A 451 -12.19 2.09 -9.67
N LYS A 452 -12.40 0.76 -9.72
CA LYS A 452 -11.34 -0.21 -9.40
C LYS A 452 -10.18 -0.08 -10.39
N THR A 453 -8.98 0.12 -9.87
CA THR A 453 -7.77 0.31 -10.70
C THR A 453 -7.08 -1.01 -11.03
N GLY A 454 -7.33 -2.06 -10.26
CA GLY A 454 -6.59 -3.33 -10.34
C GLY A 454 -5.19 -3.25 -9.72
N HIS A 455 -4.90 -2.20 -8.94
CA HIS A 455 -3.65 -2.02 -8.19
C HIS A 455 -3.93 -2.11 -6.70
N ASN A 456 -2.91 -2.35 -5.88
CA ASN A 456 -2.97 -2.09 -4.44
C ASN A 456 -1.57 -1.75 -3.97
N LEU A 457 -1.21 -0.48 -4.09
CA LEU A 457 0.08 0.11 -3.66
C LEU A 457 -0.14 1.05 -2.47
N MET A 458 -1.18 0.82 -1.66
CA MET A 458 -1.64 1.61 -0.49
C MET A 458 -2.11 3.04 -0.85
N ASP A 459 -2.12 3.96 0.11
CA ASP A 459 -2.65 5.32 -0.06
C ASP A 459 -1.57 6.34 -0.46
N SER A 460 -2.01 7.35 -1.22
CA SER A 460 -1.27 8.58 -1.47
C SER A 460 -2.04 9.78 -0.95
N HIS A 461 -1.36 10.58 -0.14
CA HIS A 461 -1.87 11.80 0.44
C HIS A 461 -1.04 12.96 -0.10
N SER A 462 -1.67 13.90 -0.79
CA SER A 462 -1.01 15.14 -1.19
C SER A 462 -1.46 16.28 -0.28
N LYS A 463 -0.49 17.04 0.22
CA LYS A 463 -0.68 18.20 1.08
C LYS A 463 -0.12 19.44 0.39
N LYS A 464 -0.88 20.53 0.42
CA LYS A 464 -0.40 21.84 -0.07
C LYS A 464 0.34 22.63 0.99
N VAL A 465 1.34 23.42 0.56
CA VAL A 465 1.79 24.61 1.29
C VAL A 465 1.90 25.87 0.41
N TYR A 466 0.97 26.79 0.70
CA TYR A 466 1.00 28.26 0.73
C TYR A 466 1.13 29.15 -0.53
N LYS A 467 0.28 30.20 -0.55
CA LYS A 467 0.53 31.55 -1.09
C LYS A 467 -0.09 32.57 -0.11
N PRO A 468 0.65 33.54 0.46
CA PRO A 468 0.06 34.74 1.06
C PRO A 468 -0.44 35.61 -0.08
N ILE A 469 -1.72 35.97 -0.07
CA ILE A 469 -2.14 37.20 -0.75
C ILE A 469 -2.24 38.25 0.35
N THR A 470 -1.13 38.78 0.83
CA THR A 470 -1.15 39.92 1.77
C THR A 470 -0.21 41.00 1.26
N GLU A 471 -0.79 42.14 0.92
CA GLU A 471 -0.11 43.30 0.32
C GLU A 471 0.69 44.12 1.34
N ASN A 472 0.47 43.96 2.67
CA ASN A 472 1.07 44.83 3.69
C ASN A 472 1.94 44.10 4.74
N ARG A 473 3.11 44.68 5.05
CA ARG A 473 4.18 44.13 5.91
C ARG A 473 3.74 43.94 7.37
N VAL A 474 2.84 44.80 7.87
CA VAL A 474 2.33 44.76 9.26
C VAL A 474 1.42 43.54 9.49
N GLN A 475 0.57 43.20 8.53
CA GLN A 475 -0.31 42.02 8.62
C GLN A 475 0.49 40.71 8.58
N LYS A 476 1.59 40.66 7.81
CA LYS A 476 2.52 39.51 7.78
C LYS A 476 3.20 39.26 9.14
N GLU A 477 3.60 40.31 9.86
CA GLU A 477 4.21 40.14 11.19
C GLU A 477 3.20 39.73 12.25
N THR A 478 1.97 40.26 12.20
CA THR A 478 0.89 39.88 13.11
C THR A 478 0.46 38.42 12.90
N PHE A 479 0.30 38.00 11.64
CA PHE A 479 0.10 36.60 11.24
C PHE A 479 1.21 35.71 11.81
N LYS A 480 2.47 36.07 11.59
CA LYS A 480 3.64 35.33 12.07
C LYS A 480 3.68 35.22 13.60
N LYS A 481 3.34 36.28 14.34
CA LYS A 481 3.28 36.27 15.83
C LYS A 481 2.15 35.40 16.37
N LYS A 482 0.93 35.51 15.81
CA LYS A 482 -0.21 34.65 16.17
C LYS A 482 0.10 33.18 15.88
N LEU A 483 0.66 32.89 14.70
CA LEU A 483 1.04 31.54 14.34
C LEU A 483 2.16 31.00 15.23
N THR A 484 3.18 31.80 15.57
CA THR A 484 4.25 31.36 16.47
C THR A 484 3.72 30.99 17.86
N ARG A 485 2.72 31.71 18.38
CA ARG A 485 2.03 31.34 19.63
C ARG A 485 1.26 30.02 19.50
N LYS A 486 0.48 29.85 18.43
CA LYS A 486 -0.28 28.61 18.16
C LYS A 486 0.65 27.42 17.94
N LEU A 487 1.78 27.62 17.26
CA LEU A 487 2.82 26.61 17.02
C LEU A 487 3.55 26.20 18.29
N ARG A 488 3.82 27.11 19.24
CA ARG A 488 4.37 26.73 20.56
C ARG A 488 3.38 25.87 21.36
N TYR A 489 2.10 26.21 21.30
CA TYR A 489 1.05 25.40 21.92
C TYR A 489 0.97 24.00 21.30
N LEU A 490 1.01 23.91 19.96
CA LEU A 490 1.00 22.65 19.22
C LEU A 490 2.29 21.83 19.39
N GLN A 491 3.47 22.46 19.46
CA GLN A 491 4.75 21.78 19.75
C GLN A 491 4.75 21.12 21.13
N ASN A 492 4.13 21.75 22.13
CA ASN A 492 3.93 21.15 23.45
C ASN A 492 3.01 19.91 23.39
N ILE A 493 2.05 19.87 22.46
CA ILE A 493 1.22 18.69 22.21
C ILE A 493 2.02 17.63 21.44
N THR A 494 2.81 18.00 20.42
CA THR A 494 3.67 17.07 19.68
C THR A 494 4.76 16.45 20.56
N LEU A 495 5.28 17.17 21.55
CA LEU A 495 6.19 16.63 22.57
C LEU A 495 5.50 15.62 23.48
N LYS A 496 4.23 15.85 23.85
CA LYS A 496 3.41 14.86 24.57
C LYS A 496 3.13 13.61 23.73
N ILE A 497 2.88 13.77 22.43
CA ILE A 497 2.70 12.66 21.49
C ILE A 497 4.02 11.88 21.33
N LYS A 498 5.17 12.55 21.16
CA LYS A 498 6.49 11.89 21.15
C LYS A 498 6.81 11.14 22.44
N ALA A 499 6.34 11.63 23.59
CA ALA A 499 6.50 10.96 24.88
C ALA A 499 5.54 9.75 25.05
N GLN A 500 4.45 9.68 24.28
CA GLN A 500 3.54 8.53 24.20
C GLN A 500 3.93 7.53 23.09
N MET A 501 4.80 7.92 22.17
CA MET A 501 5.38 7.10 21.08
C MET A 501 6.79 6.56 21.42
N GLY A 502 7.18 6.57 22.70
CA GLY A 502 8.42 5.99 23.21
C GLY A 502 8.32 4.50 23.41
#